data_AF-A0A6A5KNX1-F1
#
_entry.id   AF-A0A6A5KNX1-F1
#
_cell.length_a   1.000
_cell.length_b   1.000
_cell.length_c   1.000
_cell.angle_alpha   90.00
_cell.angle_beta   90.00
_cell.angle_gamma   90.00
#
_symmetry.space_group_name_H-M   'P 1'
#
loop_
_entity.id
_entity.type
_entity.pdbx_description
1 polymer ?
#
loop_
_entity_poly.entity_id
_entity_poly.type
_entity_poly.pdbx_seq_one_letter_code
_entity_poly.pdbx_strand_id
1 'polypeptide(L)'
;MADATSAPSPSPETFEALQSRHRKEQRDLISRITQKKKQATKKTRKGVNDECERLERELKETQERELKTVNCEVEDRQEDDEQAYEDEPPSIEADVANLKINSNNTTSAPESSTNGDVSLGTKSKKPNRAKARLARRAAEQQSLVAEAEREAANAPNPRELERQRMATQLQKHKLTLHEIRADGHCLYAAVADQLQVQDVSLTPRITVTIAGEDDGPKEGRNTEAYQKVRGAAADWIQSHSDDFAGFTEDPLPEHVRKVRETGEWGGHLELLALARTYGIRICVLHSDGHIDKFEGEGKEEEKKEIWLGYYKHSHGLGEHYNSLRKVG
;
A
#
# COMPACT_ATOMS: atom_id res chain seq x y z
N MET A 1 25.83 -31.96 -47.80
CA MET A 1 25.61 -30.87 -46.81
C MET A 1 24.13 -30.64 -46.72
N ALA A 2 23.48 -31.19 -45.69
CA ALA A 2 22.11 -30.90 -45.34
C ALA A 2 22.11 -30.76 -43.82
N ASP A 3 22.02 -29.52 -43.37
CA ASP A 3 22.14 -29.11 -41.99
C ASP A 3 20.81 -29.36 -41.27
N ALA A 4 20.88 -30.05 -40.13
CA ALA A 4 19.73 -30.46 -39.33
C ALA A 4 19.42 -29.35 -38.32
N THR A 5 18.34 -28.61 -38.56
CA THR A 5 17.81 -27.61 -37.64
C THR A 5 17.24 -28.27 -36.39
N SER A 6 18.03 -28.25 -35.31
CA SER A 6 17.59 -28.53 -33.93
C SER A 6 16.52 -27.53 -33.52
N ALA A 7 15.36 -28.02 -33.06
CA ALA A 7 14.30 -27.20 -32.46
C ALA A 7 14.81 -26.51 -31.18
N PRO A 8 14.36 -25.27 -30.88
CA PRO A 8 14.75 -24.58 -29.66
C PRO A 8 14.06 -25.23 -28.44
N SER A 9 14.84 -25.58 -27.43
CA SER A 9 14.37 -25.98 -26.11
C SER A 9 13.52 -24.87 -25.47
N PRO A 10 12.38 -25.17 -24.82
CA PRO A 10 11.56 -24.17 -24.17
C PRO A 10 12.32 -23.50 -23.03
N SER A 11 12.39 -22.18 -23.05
CA SER A 11 12.84 -21.34 -21.94
C SER A 11 12.03 -21.67 -20.67
N PRO A 12 12.63 -21.59 -19.47
CA PRO A 12 11.91 -21.85 -18.22
C PRO A 12 10.72 -20.88 -18.10
N GLU A 13 9.51 -21.42 -17.87
CA GLU A 13 8.31 -20.62 -17.62
C GLU A 13 8.58 -19.73 -16.39
N THR A 14 8.37 -18.42 -16.51
CA THR A 14 8.47 -17.51 -15.36
C THR A 14 7.37 -17.83 -14.34
N PHE A 15 7.64 -17.60 -13.06
CA PHE A 15 6.68 -17.83 -11.98
C PHE A 15 5.32 -17.14 -12.23
N GLU A 16 5.35 -15.92 -12.77
CA GLU A 16 4.15 -15.17 -13.16
C GLU A 16 3.38 -15.82 -14.31
N ALA A 17 4.08 -16.35 -15.32
CA ALA A 17 3.47 -17.08 -16.42
C ALA A 17 2.81 -18.38 -15.93
N LEU A 18 3.45 -19.10 -14.99
CA LEU A 18 2.91 -20.30 -14.37
C LEU A 18 1.62 -20.00 -13.60
N GLN A 19 1.60 -18.96 -12.76
CA GLN A 19 0.38 -18.55 -12.05
C GLN A 19 -0.75 -18.16 -13.00
N SER A 20 -0.43 -17.47 -14.10
CA SER A 20 -1.41 -17.10 -15.12
C SER A 20 -2.01 -18.33 -15.80
N ARG A 21 -1.19 -19.35 -16.11
CA ARG A 21 -1.61 -20.65 -16.63
C ARG A 21 -2.53 -21.36 -15.64
N HIS A 22 -2.17 -21.41 -14.35
CA HIS A 22 -2.99 -22.03 -13.30
C HIS A 22 -4.38 -21.40 -13.19
N ARG A 23 -4.47 -20.06 -13.23
CA ARG A 23 -5.75 -19.34 -13.22
C ARG A 23 -6.62 -19.67 -14.42
N LYS A 24 -6.00 -19.86 -15.60
CA LYS A 24 -6.73 -20.23 -16.82
C LYS A 24 -7.24 -21.67 -16.74
N GLU A 25 -6.41 -22.61 -16.33
CA GLU A 25 -6.78 -24.03 -16.16
C GLU A 25 -7.91 -24.21 -15.15
N GLN A 26 -7.90 -23.47 -14.03
CA GLN A 26 -8.98 -23.48 -13.05
C GLN A 26 -10.30 -22.96 -13.63
N ARG A 27 -10.27 -21.85 -14.39
CA ARG A 27 -11.47 -21.32 -15.07
C ARG A 27 -12.04 -22.29 -16.10
N ASP A 28 -11.18 -22.94 -16.87
CA ASP A 28 -11.58 -23.93 -17.87
C ASP A 28 -12.16 -25.19 -17.20
N LEU A 29 -11.58 -25.63 -16.07
CA LEU A 29 -12.08 -26.77 -15.31
C LEU A 29 -13.48 -26.48 -14.72
N ILE A 30 -13.70 -25.32 -14.11
CA ILE A 30 -15.01 -24.91 -13.59
C ILE A 30 -16.08 -24.92 -14.69
N SER A 31 -15.73 -24.39 -15.86
CA SER A 31 -16.61 -24.40 -17.03
C SER A 31 -16.98 -25.83 -17.46
N ARG A 32 -15.98 -26.72 -17.51
CA ARG A 32 -16.17 -28.13 -17.86
C ARG A 32 -17.00 -28.90 -16.83
N ILE A 33 -16.78 -28.66 -15.53
CA ILE A 33 -17.54 -29.26 -14.44
C ILE A 33 -19.00 -28.81 -14.49
N THR A 34 -19.24 -27.52 -14.72
CA THR A 34 -20.58 -26.96 -14.85
C THR A 34 -21.33 -27.60 -16.01
N GLN A 35 -20.68 -27.74 -17.16
CA GLN A 35 -21.26 -28.40 -18.33
C GLN A 35 -21.54 -29.90 -18.08
N LYS A 36 -20.60 -30.63 -17.48
CA LYS A 36 -20.76 -32.05 -17.10
C LYS A 36 -21.92 -32.24 -16.13
N LYS A 37 -22.00 -31.43 -15.07
CA LYS A 37 -23.09 -31.47 -14.09
C LYS A 37 -24.45 -31.14 -14.73
N LYS A 38 -24.49 -30.22 -15.69
CA LYS A 38 -25.71 -29.87 -16.44
C LYS A 38 -26.18 -31.01 -17.35
N GLN A 39 -25.27 -31.77 -17.96
CA GLN A 39 -25.58 -32.90 -18.83
C GLN A 39 -25.88 -34.20 -18.04
N ALA A 40 -25.63 -34.23 -16.73
CA ALA A 40 -25.83 -35.41 -15.91
C ALA A 40 -27.31 -35.70 -15.65
N THR A 41 -27.72 -36.93 -15.96
CA THR A 41 -29.07 -37.44 -15.66
C THR A 41 -29.15 -37.95 -14.23
N LYS A 42 -30.36 -38.20 -13.70
CA LYS A 42 -30.57 -38.72 -12.34
C LYS A 42 -29.81 -40.03 -12.06
N LYS A 43 -29.61 -40.87 -13.08
CA LYS A 43 -28.88 -42.15 -12.97
C LYS A 43 -27.35 -41.98 -13.04
N THR A 44 -26.86 -40.95 -13.73
CA THR A 44 -25.41 -40.71 -13.92
C THR A 44 -24.83 -39.64 -13.02
N ARG A 45 -25.67 -38.87 -12.30
CA ARG A 45 -25.26 -37.73 -11.46
C ARG A 45 -24.21 -38.07 -10.41
N LYS A 46 -24.28 -39.25 -9.78
CA LYS A 46 -23.27 -39.66 -8.79
C LYS A 46 -21.90 -39.85 -9.44
N GLY A 47 -21.83 -40.65 -10.52
CA GLY A 47 -20.58 -40.87 -11.25
C GLY A 47 -20.00 -39.60 -11.86
N VAL A 48 -20.85 -38.69 -12.34
CA VAL A 48 -20.40 -37.39 -12.86
C VAL A 48 -19.86 -36.50 -11.74
N ASN A 49 -20.46 -36.51 -10.55
CA ASN A 49 -19.93 -35.76 -9.40
C ASN A 49 -18.58 -36.33 -8.93
N ASP A 50 -18.47 -37.66 -8.80
CA ASP A 50 -17.22 -38.33 -8.42
C ASP A 50 -16.11 -38.05 -9.46
N GLU A 51 -16.45 -37.99 -10.76
CA GLU A 51 -15.53 -37.60 -11.83
C GLU A 51 -15.10 -36.12 -11.71
N CYS A 52 -16.02 -35.21 -11.41
CA CYS A 52 -15.70 -33.80 -11.20
C CYS A 52 -14.76 -33.60 -10.00
N GLU A 53 -15.04 -34.27 -8.87
CA GLU A 53 -14.20 -34.21 -7.67
C GLU A 53 -12.79 -34.76 -7.92
N ARG A 54 -12.67 -35.83 -8.71
CA ARG A 54 -11.38 -36.36 -9.13
C ARG A 54 -10.60 -35.35 -9.98
N LEU A 55 -11.25 -34.72 -10.96
CA LEU A 55 -10.63 -33.72 -11.83
C LEU A 55 -10.14 -32.49 -11.05
N GLU A 56 -10.92 -32.01 -10.07
CA GLU A 56 -10.52 -30.92 -9.18
C GLU A 56 -9.28 -31.28 -8.35
N ARG A 57 -9.25 -32.51 -7.80
CA ARG A 57 -8.12 -32.99 -7.02
C ARG A 57 -6.85 -33.15 -7.86
N GLU A 58 -6.96 -33.76 -9.04
CA GLU A 58 -5.81 -33.96 -9.94
C GLU A 58 -5.20 -32.64 -10.42
N LEU A 59 -6.03 -31.64 -10.73
CA LEU A 59 -5.54 -30.31 -11.11
C LEU A 59 -4.81 -29.64 -9.94
N LYS A 60 -5.40 -29.68 -8.74
CA LYS A 60 -4.78 -29.11 -7.54
C LYS A 60 -3.44 -29.76 -7.20
N GLU A 61 -3.38 -31.09 -7.18
CA GLU A 61 -2.14 -31.83 -6.93
C GLU A 61 -1.06 -31.54 -7.98
N THR A 62 -1.46 -31.24 -9.22
CA THR A 62 -0.51 -30.88 -10.29
C THR A 62 0.04 -29.48 -10.12
N GLN A 63 -0.83 -28.50 -9.86
CA GLN A 63 -0.43 -27.11 -9.64
C GLN A 63 0.45 -26.96 -8.39
N GLU A 64 0.13 -27.68 -7.30
CA GLU A 64 0.97 -27.73 -6.09
C GLU A 64 2.35 -28.32 -6.36
N ARG A 65 2.46 -29.31 -7.26
CA ARG A 65 3.75 -29.91 -7.63
C ARG A 65 4.58 -28.96 -8.49
N GLU A 66 3.95 -28.32 -9.48
CA GLU A 66 4.61 -27.33 -10.35
C GLU A 66 5.14 -26.14 -9.53
N LEU A 67 4.36 -25.63 -8.56
CA LEU A 67 4.81 -24.57 -7.65
C LEU A 67 6.00 -25.02 -6.78
N LYS A 68 5.98 -26.25 -6.25
CA LYS A 68 7.10 -26.80 -5.48
C LYS A 68 8.37 -26.94 -6.32
N THR A 69 8.26 -27.38 -7.57
CA THR A 69 9.42 -27.51 -8.47
C THR A 69 10.02 -26.15 -8.79
N VAL A 70 9.20 -25.14 -9.10
CA VAL A 70 9.70 -23.77 -9.35
C VAL A 70 10.27 -23.14 -8.09
N ASN A 71 9.72 -23.41 -6.90
CA ASN A 71 10.25 -22.91 -5.64
C ASN A 71 11.62 -23.53 -5.28
N CYS A 72 11.83 -24.83 -5.55
CA CYS A 72 13.14 -25.46 -5.35
C CYS A 72 14.18 -25.09 -6.42
N GLU A 73 13.78 -24.78 -7.65
CA GLU A 73 14.72 -24.29 -8.69
C GLU A 73 15.28 -22.89 -8.39
N VAL A 74 14.64 -22.12 -7.50
CA VAL A 74 15.17 -20.84 -6.99
C VAL A 74 16.24 -21.07 -5.91
N GLU A 75 16.13 -22.14 -5.12
CA GLU A 75 17.11 -22.47 -4.06
C GLU A 75 18.45 -23.00 -4.61
N ASP A 76 18.48 -23.65 -5.79
CA ASP A 76 19.72 -24.17 -6.42
C ASP A 76 20.54 -23.11 -7.19
N ARG A 77 20.14 -21.83 -7.19
CA ARG A 77 20.82 -20.74 -7.93
C ARG A 77 21.35 -19.58 -7.08
N GLN A 78 21.25 -19.64 -5.76
CA GLN A 78 21.78 -18.62 -4.85
C GLN A 78 22.48 -19.27 -3.65
N GLU A 79 23.67 -19.83 -3.87
CA GLU A 79 24.74 -19.66 -2.88
C GLU A 79 25.32 -18.26 -3.14
N ASP A 80 25.28 -17.40 -2.13
CA ASP A 80 25.62 -15.95 -2.11
C ASP A 80 24.46 -14.98 -2.45
N ASP A 81 23.47 -14.85 -1.57
CA ASP A 81 23.27 -13.61 -0.76
C ASP A 81 22.07 -13.78 0.19
N GLU A 82 22.27 -13.47 1.47
CA GLU A 82 21.23 -13.44 2.51
C GLU A 82 20.30 -12.25 2.31
N GLN A 83 19.07 -12.45 1.85
CA GLN A 83 17.96 -11.56 2.22
C GLN A 83 16.61 -12.29 2.15
N ALA A 84 16.04 -12.55 3.33
CA ALA A 84 14.69 -13.08 3.49
C ALA A 84 13.66 -12.06 2.98
N TYR A 85 12.99 -12.41 1.87
CA TYR A 85 11.72 -11.81 1.47
C TYR A 85 10.60 -12.75 1.89
N GLU A 86 9.98 -12.49 3.05
CA GLU A 86 8.67 -13.06 3.37
C GLU A 86 7.61 -12.25 2.60
N ASP A 87 7.27 -12.70 1.39
CA ASP A 87 6.04 -12.28 0.72
C ASP A 87 5.11 -13.51 0.67
N GLU A 88 4.22 -13.58 1.67
CA GLU A 88 3.20 -14.62 1.78
C GLU A 88 2.19 -14.41 0.63
N PRO A 89 2.02 -15.36 -0.31
CA PRO A 89 1.17 -15.13 -1.47
C PRO A 89 -0.31 -15.01 -1.05
N PRO A 90 -1.05 -14.00 -1.53
CA PRO A 90 -2.44 -13.82 -1.17
C PRO A 90 -3.27 -15.04 -1.58
N SER A 91 -4.05 -15.56 -0.63
CA SER A 91 -4.89 -16.75 -0.80
C SER A 91 -5.91 -16.57 -1.93
N ILE A 92 -5.68 -17.33 -3.00
CA ILE A 92 -6.47 -17.40 -4.24
C ILE A 92 -7.89 -17.97 -3.99
N GLU A 93 -8.20 -18.39 -2.77
CA GLU A 93 -9.50 -18.98 -2.41
C GLU A 93 -10.60 -17.93 -2.18
N ALA A 94 -10.22 -16.67 -1.89
CA ALA A 94 -11.18 -15.62 -1.52
C ALA A 94 -11.99 -15.06 -2.71
N ASP A 95 -11.39 -14.91 -3.89
CA ASP A 95 -12.05 -14.27 -5.04
C ASP A 95 -13.02 -15.21 -5.78
N VAL A 96 -12.86 -16.52 -5.65
CA VAL A 96 -13.72 -17.53 -6.31
C VAL A 96 -14.94 -17.95 -5.49
N ALA A 97 -14.99 -17.61 -4.19
CA ALA A 97 -16.16 -17.85 -3.35
C ALA A 97 -17.39 -17.05 -3.83
N ASN A 98 -17.17 -15.91 -4.49
CA ASN A 98 -18.23 -15.01 -4.97
C ASN A 98 -18.95 -15.45 -6.26
N LEU A 99 -18.54 -16.56 -6.90
CA LEU A 99 -19.16 -17.04 -8.15
C LEU A 99 -20.15 -18.21 -7.98
N LYS A 100 -20.39 -18.68 -6.75
CA LYS A 100 -21.41 -19.73 -6.48
C LYS A 100 -22.81 -19.12 -6.39
N ILE A 101 -23.43 -18.88 -7.55
CA ILE A 101 -24.84 -18.47 -7.67
C ILE A 101 -25.78 -19.60 -7.22
N ASN A 102 -26.72 -19.21 -6.36
CA ASN A 102 -27.87 -19.96 -5.85
C ASN A 102 -28.59 -20.83 -6.90
N SER A 103 -28.93 -22.06 -6.52
CA SER A 103 -30.08 -22.78 -7.09
C SER A 103 -30.95 -23.31 -5.96
N ASN A 104 -32.02 -22.57 -5.68
CA ASN A 104 -33.09 -22.93 -4.77
C ASN A 104 -34.38 -23.07 -5.60
N ASN A 105 -35.01 -24.25 -5.58
CA ASN A 105 -36.43 -24.58 -5.88
C ASN A 105 -36.58 -26.12 -5.90
N THR A 106 -37.62 -26.82 -5.41
CA THR A 106 -38.92 -26.48 -4.80
C THR A 106 -39.57 -27.78 -4.27
N THR A 107 -40.48 -27.64 -3.28
CA THR A 107 -41.68 -28.47 -2.96
C THR A 107 -41.51 -29.98 -2.61
N SER A 108 -42.04 -30.49 -1.50
CA SER A 108 -43.49 -30.77 -1.31
C SER A 108 -43.82 -31.11 0.17
N ALA A 109 -44.99 -30.69 0.66
CA ALA A 109 -45.63 -31.18 1.89
C ALA A 109 -46.10 -32.65 1.75
N PRO A 110 -46.49 -33.35 2.84
CA PRO A 110 -47.87 -33.23 3.34
C PRO A 110 -48.02 -33.28 4.88
N GLU A 111 -49.23 -32.92 5.32
CA GLU A 111 -49.77 -32.98 6.69
C GLU A 111 -50.19 -34.40 7.11
N SER A 112 -50.21 -34.71 8.42
CA SER A 112 -51.44 -35.04 9.19
C SER A 112 -51.18 -35.76 10.55
N SER A 113 -51.81 -35.21 11.60
CA SER A 113 -52.50 -35.85 12.75
C SER A 113 -51.80 -36.71 13.83
N THR A 114 -51.73 -36.11 15.03
CA THR A 114 -52.12 -36.53 16.41
C THR A 114 -52.06 -37.98 16.94
N ASN A 115 -51.44 -38.07 18.13
CA ASN A 115 -51.68 -38.88 19.35
C ASN A 115 -51.36 -40.40 19.39
N GLY A 116 -50.52 -40.76 20.38
CA GLY A 116 -50.31 -42.11 20.88
C GLY A 116 -49.08 -42.20 21.81
N ASP A 117 -49.32 -42.10 23.12
CA ASP A 117 -48.38 -42.41 24.20
C ASP A 117 -48.05 -43.91 24.23
N VAL A 118 -46.77 -44.29 24.20
CA VAL A 118 -46.17 -45.31 25.11
C VAL A 118 -44.64 -45.36 24.95
N SER A 119 -44.00 -45.36 26.11
CA SER A 119 -42.57 -45.59 26.41
C SER A 119 -41.88 -46.68 25.59
N LEU A 120 -40.66 -46.41 25.11
CA LEU A 120 -39.51 -47.33 25.09
C LEU A 120 -38.24 -46.59 24.62
N GLY A 121 -37.18 -46.67 25.43
CA GLY A 121 -35.95 -45.89 25.25
C GLY A 121 -35.25 -46.08 23.90
N THR A 122 -34.85 -44.98 23.28
CA THR A 122 -33.99 -45.00 22.09
C THR A 122 -32.90 -43.95 22.17
N LYS A 123 -31.71 -44.43 22.55
CA LYS A 123 -30.35 -43.99 22.19
C LYS A 123 -30.25 -42.58 21.57
N SER A 124 -29.69 -41.65 22.34
CA SER A 124 -29.19 -40.36 21.86
C SER A 124 -28.34 -40.55 20.59
N LYS A 125 -28.80 -40.00 19.46
CA LYS A 125 -28.04 -39.99 18.21
C LYS A 125 -26.76 -39.19 18.45
N LYS A 126 -25.62 -39.89 18.55
CA LYS A 126 -24.29 -39.29 18.62
C LYS A 126 -24.17 -38.23 17.52
N PRO A 127 -23.76 -36.98 17.83
CA PRO A 127 -23.64 -35.94 16.82
C PRO A 127 -22.68 -36.40 15.73
N ASN A 128 -23.09 -36.18 14.47
CA ASN A 128 -22.35 -36.59 13.29
C ASN A 128 -20.89 -36.12 13.41
N ARG A 129 -19.93 -37.06 13.37
CA ARG A 129 -18.49 -36.82 13.66
C ARG A 129 -17.91 -35.65 12.86
N ALA A 130 -18.44 -35.41 11.65
CA ALA A 130 -18.10 -34.28 10.80
C ALA A 130 -18.54 -32.92 11.41
N LYS A 131 -19.74 -32.84 12.01
CA LYS A 131 -20.26 -31.64 12.68
C LYS A 131 -19.45 -31.31 13.93
N ALA A 132 -19.03 -32.32 14.70
CA ALA A 132 -18.16 -32.13 15.85
C ALA A 132 -16.76 -31.62 15.45
N ARG A 133 -16.20 -32.12 14.34
CA ARG A 133 -14.91 -31.65 13.82
C ARG A 133 -14.99 -30.21 13.29
N LEU A 134 -16.10 -29.84 12.63
CA LEU A 134 -16.34 -28.49 12.15
C LEU A 134 -16.54 -27.49 13.29
N ALA A 135 -17.32 -27.87 14.32
CA ALA A 135 -17.52 -27.04 15.50
C ALA A 135 -16.21 -26.79 16.26
N ARG A 136 -15.32 -27.80 16.34
CA ARG A 136 -14.00 -27.64 16.94
C ARG A 136 -13.11 -26.65 16.16
N ARG A 137 -13.09 -26.74 14.83
CA ARG A 137 -12.33 -25.80 13.98
C ARG A 137 -12.88 -24.38 14.05
N ALA A 138 -14.21 -24.22 14.07
CA ALA A 138 -14.84 -22.91 14.23
C ALA A 138 -14.54 -22.28 15.59
N ALA A 139 -14.55 -23.07 16.66
CA ALA A 139 -14.19 -22.60 18.00
C ALA A 139 -12.71 -22.18 18.09
N GLU A 140 -11.81 -22.92 17.45
CA GLU A 140 -10.38 -22.60 17.36
C GLU A 140 -10.11 -21.32 16.56
N GLN A 141 -10.80 -21.14 15.42
CA GLN A 141 -10.74 -19.89 14.67
C GLN A 141 -11.31 -18.72 15.48
N GLN A 142 -12.41 -18.93 16.19
CA GLN A 142 -13.02 -17.89 17.01
C GLN A 142 -12.13 -17.50 18.20
N SER A 143 -11.40 -18.46 18.80
CA SER A 143 -10.41 -18.13 19.83
C SER A 143 -9.23 -17.35 19.26
N LEU A 144 -8.72 -17.74 18.09
CA LEU A 144 -7.63 -17.02 17.42
C LEU A 144 -8.04 -15.60 17.03
N VAL A 145 -9.25 -15.43 16.49
CA VAL A 145 -9.78 -14.10 16.16
C VAL A 145 -9.97 -13.26 17.42
N ALA A 146 -10.54 -13.82 18.50
CA ALA A 146 -10.72 -13.09 19.75
C ALA A 146 -9.40 -12.76 20.45
N GLU A 147 -8.37 -13.59 20.28
CA GLU A 147 -7.00 -13.32 20.75
C GLU A 147 -6.36 -12.21 19.92
N ALA A 148 -6.42 -12.30 18.60
CA ALA A 148 -5.96 -11.24 17.69
C ALA A 148 -6.68 -9.90 17.92
N GLU A 149 -7.99 -9.91 18.19
CA GLU A 149 -8.76 -8.71 18.53
C GLU A 149 -8.32 -8.11 19.87
N ARG A 150 -7.99 -8.93 20.87
CA ARG A 150 -7.43 -8.46 22.16
C ARG A 150 -6.03 -7.90 22.00
N GLU A 151 -5.19 -8.53 21.19
CA GLU A 151 -3.85 -8.03 20.89
C GLU A 151 -3.91 -6.71 20.12
N ALA A 152 -4.77 -6.61 19.10
CA ALA A 152 -4.98 -5.38 18.32
C ALA A 152 -5.56 -4.24 19.18
N ALA A 153 -6.49 -4.53 20.09
CA ALA A 153 -7.04 -3.53 21.00
C ALA A 153 -6.01 -3.00 22.01
N ASN A 154 -5.01 -3.81 22.35
CA ASN A 154 -3.91 -3.43 23.25
C ASN A 154 -2.68 -2.89 22.52
N ALA A 155 -2.69 -2.85 21.18
CA ALA A 155 -1.60 -2.29 20.40
C ALA A 155 -1.43 -0.79 20.75
N PRO A 156 -0.21 -0.32 21.06
CA PRO A 156 0.03 1.09 21.36
C PRO A 156 -0.37 1.94 20.16
N ASN A 157 -1.17 2.98 20.38
CA ASN A 157 -1.56 3.89 19.30
C ASN A 157 -0.31 4.69 18.84
N PRO A 158 0.27 4.38 17.67
CA PRO A 158 1.56 4.96 17.26
C PRO A 158 1.46 6.48 17.08
N ARG A 159 0.29 6.98 16.67
CA ARG A 159 0.01 8.41 16.50
C ARG A 159 0.03 9.16 17.83
N GLU A 160 -0.56 8.58 18.87
CA GLU A 160 -0.58 9.19 20.20
C GLU A 160 0.83 9.24 20.79
N LEU A 161 1.56 8.13 20.67
CA LEU A 161 2.94 8.04 21.11
C LEU A 161 3.85 9.04 20.39
N GLU A 162 3.72 9.15 19.07
CA GLU A 162 4.42 10.16 18.27
C GLU A 162 4.10 11.58 18.74
N ARG A 163 2.82 11.90 18.95
CA ARG A 163 2.40 13.24 19.40
C ARG A 163 2.99 13.59 20.77
N GLN A 164 3.03 12.63 21.69
CA GLN A 164 3.61 12.82 23.03
C GLN A 164 5.13 13.04 22.97
N ARG A 165 5.84 12.24 22.16
CA ARG A 165 7.28 12.41 21.95
C ARG A 165 7.57 13.77 21.32
N MET A 166 6.82 14.15 20.29
CA MET A 166 6.97 15.45 19.63
C MET A 166 6.70 16.60 20.60
N ALA A 167 5.65 16.53 21.42
CA ALA A 167 5.37 17.55 22.43
C ALA A 167 6.54 17.75 23.41
N THR A 168 7.22 16.67 23.78
CA THR A 168 8.43 16.72 24.62
C THR A 168 9.57 17.44 23.89
N GLN A 169 9.77 17.18 22.59
CA GLN A 169 10.79 17.86 21.81
C GLN A 169 10.46 19.35 21.60
N LEU A 170 9.19 19.68 21.31
CA LEU A 170 8.74 21.07 21.18
C LEU A 170 9.03 21.87 22.45
N GLN A 171 8.72 21.32 23.62
CA GLN A 171 9.05 21.95 24.90
C GLN A 171 10.57 22.14 25.09
N LYS A 172 11.35 21.10 24.79
CA LYS A 172 12.82 21.14 24.90
C LYS A 172 13.45 22.22 24.01
N HIS A 173 12.94 22.38 22.79
CA HIS A 173 13.43 23.34 21.81
C HIS A 173 12.76 24.72 21.90
N LYS A 174 11.83 24.93 22.86
CA LYS A 174 11.03 26.16 23.01
C LYS A 174 10.29 26.52 21.73
N LEU A 175 9.67 25.52 21.12
CA LEU A 175 8.87 25.64 19.90
C LEU A 175 7.39 25.38 20.20
N THR A 176 6.50 26.00 19.43
CA THR A 176 5.06 25.73 19.43
C THR A 176 4.62 25.25 18.06
N LEU A 177 3.68 24.31 18.07
CA LEU A 177 3.08 23.77 16.86
C LEU A 177 2.07 24.76 16.26
N HIS A 178 2.23 25.04 14.97
CA HIS A 178 1.19 25.67 14.14
C HIS A 178 0.69 24.63 13.13
N GLU A 179 -0.53 24.15 13.35
CA GLU A 179 -1.12 23.08 12.53
C GLU A 179 -1.42 23.57 11.11
N ILE A 180 -0.90 22.83 10.14
CA ILE A 180 -1.15 22.99 8.71
C ILE A 180 -2.15 21.92 8.28
N ARG A 181 -2.99 22.26 7.29
CA ARG A 181 -3.95 21.32 6.71
C ARG A 181 -3.24 20.06 6.21
N ALA A 182 -3.77 18.90 6.59
CA ALA A 182 -3.27 17.60 6.14
C ALA A 182 -3.74 17.30 4.71
N ASP A 183 -2.98 17.81 3.75
CA ASP A 183 -3.10 17.54 2.32
C ASP A 183 -1.71 17.37 1.70
N GLY A 184 -1.64 17.03 0.41
CA GLY A 184 -0.37 16.87 -0.31
C GLY A 184 0.42 18.17 -0.49
N HIS A 185 -0.06 19.30 0.02
CA HIS A 185 0.62 20.59 -0.02
C HIS A 185 1.25 20.98 1.32
N CYS A 186 1.12 20.14 2.37
CA CYS A 186 1.53 20.45 3.73
C CYS A 186 2.96 20.99 3.86
N LEU A 187 3.94 20.40 3.16
CA LEU A 187 5.33 20.87 3.18
C LEU A 187 5.47 22.31 2.70
N TYR A 188 4.92 22.62 1.53
CA TYR A 188 5.00 23.94 0.93
C TYR A 188 4.18 24.97 1.70
N ALA A 189 3.04 24.56 2.28
CA ALA A 189 2.22 25.41 3.14
C ALA A 189 2.93 25.73 4.46
N ALA A 190 3.61 24.77 5.08
CA ALA A 190 4.39 24.98 6.29
C ALA A 190 5.58 25.92 6.06
N VAL A 191 6.29 25.74 4.94
CA VAL A 191 7.37 26.67 4.51
C VAL A 191 6.80 28.06 4.23
N ALA A 192 5.68 28.16 3.50
CA ALA A 192 5.06 29.45 3.20
C ALA A 192 4.63 30.22 4.46
N ASP A 193 4.09 29.52 5.47
CA ASP A 193 3.76 30.10 6.77
C ASP A 193 5.03 30.62 7.47
N GLN A 194 6.09 29.79 7.54
CA GLN A 194 7.36 30.17 8.17
C GLN A 194 8.03 31.38 7.48
N LEU A 195 8.02 31.43 6.15
CA LEU A 195 8.56 32.57 5.39
C LEU A 195 7.82 33.86 5.75
N GLN A 196 6.49 33.82 5.85
CA GLN A 196 5.68 34.98 6.25
C GLN A 196 5.96 35.40 7.69
N VAL A 197 6.06 34.44 8.63
CA VAL A 197 6.35 34.72 10.04
C VAL A 197 7.74 35.35 10.22
N GLN A 198 8.73 34.94 9.43
CA GLN A 198 10.09 35.47 9.47
C GLN A 198 10.27 36.77 8.67
N ASP A 199 9.20 37.33 8.09
CA ASP A 199 9.27 38.48 7.18
C ASP A 199 10.30 38.26 6.05
N VAL A 200 10.28 37.06 5.47
CA VAL A 200 10.99 36.75 4.23
C VAL A 200 9.97 36.88 3.11
N SER A 201 10.29 37.71 2.11
CA SER A 201 9.41 37.85 0.95
C SER A 201 9.18 36.48 0.31
N LEU A 202 7.92 36.18 -0.02
CA LEU A 202 7.56 34.99 -0.78
C LEU A 202 8.12 35.02 -2.22
N THR A 203 8.58 36.20 -2.67
CA THR A 203 9.38 36.30 -3.90
C THR A 203 10.76 35.70 -3.64
N PRO A 204 11.18 34.69 -4.42
CA PRO A 204 12.49 34.06 -4.22
C PRO A 204 13.60 35.10 -4.32
N ARG A 205 14.58 35.01 -3.41
CA ARG A 205 15.72 35.95 -3.34
C ARG A 205 16.62 35.80 -4.58
N ILE A 206 16.61 34.61 -5.18
CA ILE A 206 17.26 34.31 -6.46
C ILE A 206 16.16 34.26 -7.51
N THR A 207 16.10 35.29 -8.36
CA THR A 207 15.21 35.29 -9.52
C THR A 207 15.89 34.53 -10.65
N VAL A 208 15.51 33.28 -10.86
CA VAL A 208 15.99 32.51 -12.02
C VAL A 208 15.23 33.00 -13.24
N THR A 209 15.86 33.84 -14.06
CA THR A 209 15.34 34.21 -15.38
C THR A 209 15.53 33.03 -16.33
N ILE A 210 14.46 32.27 -16.57
CA ILE A 210 14.39 31.32 -17.68
C ILE A 210 14.31 32.16 -18.97
N ALA A 211 15.35 32.06 -19.81
CA ALA A 211 15.37 32.72 -21.11
C ALA A 211 14.33 32.05 -22.04
N GLY A 212 13.09 32.55 -22.05
CA GLY A 212 12.06 32.06 -22.96
C GLY A 212 10.60 32.42 -22.64
N GLU A 213 10.28 32.85 -21.42
CA GLU A 213 8.91 33.25 -21.05
C GLU A 213 8.82 34.76 -20.81
N ASP A 214 8.39 35.47 -21.87
CA ASP A 214 7.78 36.79 -21.76
C ASP A 214 6.42 36.62 -21.03
N ASP A 215 6.44 36.62 -19.70
CA ASP A 215 5.23 36.69 -18.91
C ASP A 215 5.17 38.06 -18.23
N GLY A 216 4.49 38.99 -18.91
CA GLY A 216 4.12 40.30 -18.36
C GLY A 216 3.34 40.18 -17.04
N PRO A 217 3.05 41.31 -16.37
CA PRO A 217 2.46 41.30 -15.03
C PRO A 217 1.03 40.73 -15.07
N LYS A 218 0.90 39.42 -14.79
CA LYS A 218 -0.39 38.78 -14.51
C LYS A 218 -0.84 39.09 -13.08
N GLU A 219 -1.12 40.36 -12.81
CA GLU A 219 -1.95 40.75 -11.66
C GLU A 219 -3.35 40.18 -11.87
N GLY A 220 -3.74 39.16 -11.08
CA GLY A 220 -5.12 38.67 -11.13
C GLY A 220 -5.41 37.25 -10.63
N ARG A 221 -4.40 36.45 -10.27
CA ARG A 221 -4.65 35.17 -9.60
C ARG A 221 -4.23 35.31 -8.13
N ASN A 222 -5.18 35.16 -7.21
CA ASN A 222 -4.87 34.99 -5.78
C ASN A 222 -4.22 33.61 -5.61
N THR A 223 -2.97 33.50 -6.06
CA THR A 223 -2.16 32.29 -5.99
C THR A 223 -1.84 32.06 -4.53
N GLU A 224 -2.40 30.98 -3.97
CA GLU A 224 -2.21 30.60 -2.56
C GLU A 224 -0.69 30.54 -2.27
N ALA A 225 -0.28 30.97 -1.08
CA ALA A 225 1.16 31.17 -0.79
C ALA A 225 2.01 29.91 -1.03
N TYR A 226 1.46 28.72 -0.76
CA TYR A 226 2.15 27.45 -1.03
C TYR A 226 2.41 27.19 -2.51
N GLN A 227 1.57 27.69 -3.43
CA GLN A 227 1.75 27.50 -4.87
C GLN A 227 2.99 28.27 -5.37
N LYS A 228 3.27 29.45 -4.79
CA LYS A 228 4.51 30.20 -5.07
C LYS A 228 5.74 29.45 -4.59
N VAL A 229 5.69 28.90 -3.38
CA VAL A 229 6.77 28.09 -2.80
C VAL A 229 7.00 26.82 -3.62
N ARG A 230 5.93 26.17 -4.07
CA ARG A 230 5.98 24.98 -4.94
C ARG A 230 6.62 25.29 -6.30
N GLY A 231 6.23 26.40 -6.93
CA GLY A 231 6.88 26.89 -8.16
C GLY A 231 8.37 27.16 -7.97
N ALA A 232 8.73 27.85 -6.88
CA ALA A 232 10.11 28.18 -6.55
C ALA A 232 10.99 26.91 -6.37
N ALA A 233 10.48 25.88 -5.70
CA ALA A 233 11.17 24.59 -5.60
C ALA A 233 11.39 23.95 -6.99
N ALA A 234 10.33 23.93 -7.81
CA ALA A 234 10.38 23.35 -9.16
C ALA A 234 11.37 24.10 -10.08
N ASP A 235 11.36 25.44 -10.06
CA ASP A 235 12.29 26.27 -10.82
C ASP A 235 13.75 26.02 -10.42
N TRP A 236 14.02 25.86 -9.12
CA TRP A 236 15.35 25.56 -8.62
C TRP A 236 15.84 24.18 -9.06
N ILE A 237 15.01 23.15 -8.86
CA ILE A 237 15.33 21.78 -9.26
C ILE A 237 15.58 21.70 -10.77
N GLN A 238 14.77 22.39 -11.57
CA GLN A 238 14.92 22.43 -13.03
C GLN A 238 16.21 23.12 -13.47
N SER A 239 16.61 24.22 -12.82
CA SER A 239 17.83 24.97 -13.17
C SER A 239 19.12 24.30 -12.71
N HIS A 240 19.04 23.36 -11.77
CA HIS A 240 20.19 22.63 -11.22
C HIS A 240 20.06 21.13 -11.51
N SER A 241 19.58 20.77 -12.70
CA SER A 241 19.19 19.39 -13.04
C SER A 241 20.21 18.32 -12.67
N ASP A 242 21.49 18.61 -12.85
CA ASP A 242 22.58 17.66 -12.63
C ASP A 242 22.73 17.27 -11.13
N ASP A 243 22.37 18.18 -10.22
CA ASP A 243 22.40 17.94 -8.77
C ASP A 243 21.24 17.04 -8.30
N PHE A 244 20.14 16.97 -9.07
CA PHE A 244 18.88 16.34 -8.65
C PHE A 244 18.53 15.08 -9.45
N ALA A 245 18.94 14.98 -10.72
CA ALA A 245 18.51 13.92 -11.64
C ALA A 245 18.87 12.50 -11.16
N GLY A 246 19.95 12.35 -10.39
CA GLY A 246 20.35 11.05 -9.82
C GLY A 246 19.54 10.60 -8.60
N PHE A 247 18.68 11.47 -8.06
CA PHE A 247 17.93 11.22 -6.83
C PHE A 247 16.42 11.17 -7.04
N THR A 248 15.93 11.41 -8.26
CA THR A 248 14.51 11.29 -8.62
C THR A 248 14.19 9.91 -9.20
N GLU A 249 13.04 9.35 -8.85
CA GLU A 249 12.58 8.05 -9.39
C GLU A 249 12.17 8.16 -10.86
N ASP A 250 11.48 9.25 -11.21
CA ASP A 250 11.09 9.59 -12.57
C ASP A 250 12.15 10.47 -13.25
N PRO A 251 12.11 10.58 -14.60
CA PRO A 251 12.88 11.60 -15.30
C PRO A 251 12.63 12.99 -14.73
N LEU A 252 13.71 13.75 -14.48
CA LEU A 252 13.64 15.05 -13.81
C LEU A 252 12.56 16.01 -14.36
N PRO A 253 12.35 16.15 -15.69
CA PRO A 253 11.29 17.03 -16.19
C PRO A 253 9.88 16.61 -15.74
N GLU A 254 9.63 15.30 -15.59
CA GLU A 254 8.36 14.78 -15.10
C GLU A 254 8.21 15.03 -13.60
N HIS A 255 9.28 14.83 -12.82
CA HIS A 255 9.31 15.17 -11.39
C HIS A 255 9.00 16.65 -11.16
N VAL A 256 9.69 17.54 -11.88
CA VAL A 256 9.47 19.00 -11.82
C VAL A 256 8.01 19.36 -12.15
N ARG A 257 7.42 18.70 -13.16
CA ARG A 257 6.01 18.90 -13.52
C ARG A 257 5.07 18.43 -12.41
N LYS A 258 5.28 17.24 -11.84
CA LYS A 258 4.49 16.72 -10.71
C LYS A 258 4.58 17.66 -9.51
N VAL A 259 5.80 18.07 -9.15
CA VAL A 259 6.03 19.05 -8.10
C VAL A 259 5.31 20.35 -8.40
N ARG A 260 5.34 20.90 -9.62
CA ARG A 260 4.71 22.20 -9.92
C ARG A 260 3.19 22.16 -10.00
N GLU A 261 2.64 21.15 -10.66
CA GLU A 261 1.25 21.15 -11.15
C GLU A 261 0.29 20.29 -10.33
N THR A 262 0.79 19.46 -9.42
CA THR A 262 -0.03 18.46 -8.71
C THR A 262 0.04 18.61 -7.19
N GLY A 263 -0.68 17.73 -6.49
CA GLY A 263 -0.60 17.55 -5.04
C GLY A 263 0.48 16.57 -4.60
N GLU A 264 1.52 16.34 -5.41
CA GLU A 264 2.66 15.49 -5.06
C GLU A 264 3.30 15.97 -3.76
N TRP A 265 3.64 15.02 -2.89
CA TRP A 265 4.22 15.30 -1.59
C TRP A 265 5.66 15.79 -1.77
N GLY A 266 6.00 16.86 -1.06
CA GLY A 266 7.38 17.33 -1.02
C GLY A 266 8.20 16.52 -0.03
N GLY A 267 9.48 16.33 -0.32
CA GLY A 267 10.42 15.63 0.56
C GLY A 267 11.76 16.35 0.66
N HIS A 268 12.82 15.55 0.77
CA HIS A 268 14.18 16.04 0.97
C HIS A 268 14.67 16.96 -0.16
N LEU A 269 14.43 16.59 -1.42
CA LEU A 269 14.89 17.36 -2.59
C LEU A 269 14.24 18.74 -2.63
N GLU A 270 12.94 18.82 -2.36
CA GLU A 270 12.22 20.09 -2.34
C GLU A 270 12.65 20.95 -1.15
N LEU A 271 12.89 20.38 0.04
CA LEU A 271 13.42 21.14 1.18
C LEU A 271 14.80 21.72 0.89
N LEU A 272 15.68 20.94 0.26
CA LEU A 272 17.01 21.41 -0.17
C LEU A 272 16.89 22.54 -1.19
N ALA A 273 16.06 22.34 -2.22
CA ALA A 273 15.81 23.34 -3.24
C ALA A 273 15.26 24.64 -2.65
N LEU A 274 14.29 24.56 -1.72
CA LEU A 274 13.70 25.70 -1.03
C LEU A 274 14.70 26.42 -0.14
N ALA A 275 15.53 25.69 0.61
CA ALA A 275 16.58 26.28 1.43
C ALA A 275 17.53 27.13 0.57
N ARG A 276 17.97 26.60 -0.58
CA ARG A 276 18.83 27.30 -1.54
C ARG A 276 18.13 28.49 -2.21
N THR A 277 16.88 28.30 -2.66
CA THR A 277 16.11 29.33 -3.36
C THR A 277 15.87 30.59 -2.52
N TYR A 278 15.55 30.41 -1.23
CA TYR A 278 15.28 31.50 -0.30
C TYR A 278 16.52 31.97 0.47
N GLY A 279 17.64 31.23 0.39
CA GLY A 279 18.86 31.53 1.16
C GLY A 279 18.64 31.42 2.68
N ILE A 280 17.88 30.40 3.11
CA ILE A 280 17.49 30.18 4.50
C ILE A 280 18.03 28.85 5.03
N ARG A 281 17.97 28.67 6.35
CA ARG A 281 18.16 27.37 7.00
C ARG A 281 16.80 26.78 7.36
N ILE A 282 16.52 25.57 6.88
CA ILE A 282 15.31 24.82 7.25
C ILE A 282 15.70 23.73 8.24
N CYS A 283 15.13 23.79 9.44
CA CYS A 283 15.30 22.78 10.49
C CYS A 283 14.03 21.94 10.60
N VAL A 284 14.10 20.64 10.32
CA VAL A 284 12.97 19.70 10.43
C VAL A 284 13.13 18.85 11.67
N LEU A 285 12.25 19.05 12.64
CA LEU A 285 12.23 18.31 13.91
C LEU A 285 11.37 17.05 13.78
N HIS A 286 11.96 15.90 14.13
CA HIS A 286 11.30 14.59 14.18
C HIS A 286 10.86 14.23 15.61
N SER A 287 9.93 13.28 15.72
CA SER A 287 9.35 12.91 17.02
C SER A 287 10.35 12.21 17.94
N ASP A 288 11.36 11.55 17.40
CA ASP A 288 12.48 10.96 18.14
C ASP A 288 13.52 12.01 18.60
N GLY A 289 13.38 13.27 18.17
CA GLY A 289 14.29 14.37 18.48
C GLY A 289 15.42 14.56 17.46
N HIS A 290 15.45 13.79 16.37
CA HIS A 290 16.34 14.05 15.26
C HIS A 290 15.98 15.39 14.59
N ILE A 291 16.99 16.11 14.08
CA ILE A 291 16.80 17.39 13.39
C ILE A 291 17.56 17.34 12.06
N ASP A 292 16.83 17.29 10.95
CA ASP A 292 17.43 17.49 9.63
C ASP A 292 17.62 18.98 9.38
N LYS A 293 18.79 19.35 8.85
CA LYS A 293 19.14 20.73 8.54
C LYS A 293 19.44 20.86 7.06
N PHE A 294 18.68 21.73 6.40
CA PHE A 294 18.88 22.09 5.00
C PHE A 294 19.37 23.51 4.94
N GLU A 295 20.48 23.73 4.26
CA GLU A 295 21.14 25.04 4.21
C GLU A 295 21.11 25.60 2.79
N GLY A 296 20.63 26.84 2.67
CA GLY A 296 20.82 27.62 1.46
C GLY A 296 22.25 28.09 1.26
N GLU A 297 22.53 28.68 0.11
CA GLU A 297 23.85 29.26 -0.17
C GLU A 297 24.05 30.60 0.58
N GLY A 298 25.30 30.97 0.85
CA GLY A 298 25.67 32.21 1.55
C GLY A 298 26.26 32.01 2.95
N LYS A 299 26.64 33.13 3.59
CA LYS A 299 27.27 33.13 4.93
C LYS A 299 26.28 32.71 6.01
N GLU A 300 26.75 31.94 6.97
CA GLU A 300 25.91 31.35 8.03
C GLU A 300 25.20 32.40 8.91
N GLU A 301 25.85 33.53 9.17
CA GLU A 301 25.34 34.61 10.04
C GLU A 301 24.17 35.40 9.44
N GLU A 302 23.94 35.30 8.14
CA GLU A 302 22.89 36.05 7.43
C GLU A 302 21.63 35.21 7.15
N LYS A 303 21.67 33.90 7.40
CA LYS A 303 20.57 32.98 7.08
C LYS A 303 19.51 33.03 8.17
N LYS A 304 18.30 33.43 7.79
CA LYS A 304 17.13 33.24 8.65
C LYS A 304 16.85 31.74 8.79
N GLU A 305 16.48 31.34 10.00
CA GLU A 305 16.21 29.94 10.35
C GLU A 305 14.69 29.74 10.50
N ILE A 306 14.16 28.75 9.77
CA ILE A 306 12.77 28.32 9.88
C ILE A 306 12.69 26.91 10.47
N TRP A 307 11.58 26.62 11.14
CA TRP A 307 11.38 25.34 11.82
C TRP A 307 10.12 24.65 11.33
N LEU A 308 10.25 23.37 10.97
CA LEU A 308 9.17 22.49 10.56
C LEU A 308 9.13 21.27 11.49
N GLY A 309 7.93 20.74 11.72
CA GLY A 309 7.71 19.53 12.50
C GLY A 309 7.26 18.41 11.57
N TYR A 310 7.99 17.30 11.56
CA TYR A 310 7.69 16.13 10.77
C TYR A 310 7.00 15.05 11.60
N TYR A 311 5.92 14.51 11.08
CA TYR A 311 5.11 13.49 11.73
C TYR A 311 4.86 12.36 10.75
N LYS A 312 5.23 11.13 11.11
CA LYS A 312 5.05 9.94 10.29
C LYS A 312 3.66 9.32 10.42
N HIS A 313 3.03 9.48 11.59
CA HIS A 313 1.78 8.81 11.94
C HIS A 313 0.66 9.79 12.33
N SER A 314 0.87 11.11 12.19
CA SER A 314 -0.09 12.14 12.61
C SER A 314 -1.39 12.11 11.82
N HIS A 315 -1.41 11.64 10.57
CA HIS A 315 -2.61 11.64 9.74
C HIS A 315 -2.86 10.27 9.10
N GLY A 316 -4.12 9.99 8.77
CA GLY A 316 -4.51 8.72 8.16
C GLY A 316 -3.90 8.45 6.77
N LEU A 317 -3.27 9.47 6.17
CA LEU A 317 -2.53 9.38 4.90
C LEU A 317 -1.02 9.15 5.10
N GLY A 318 -0.54 9.05 6.36
CA GLY A 318 0.87 8.86 6.67
C GLY A 318 1.56 10.16 7.11
N GLU A 319 2.64 10.51 6.41
CA GLU A 319 3.59 11.56 6.77
C GLU A 319 2.96 12.97 6.63
N HIS A 320 3.43 13.94 7.41
CA HIS A 320 2.87 15.29 7.40
C HIS A 320 3.83 16.32 7.99
N TYR A 321 3.80 17.52 7.43
CA TYR A 321 4.59 18.65 7.90
C TYR A 321 3.70 19.73 8.53
N ASN A 322 4.13 20.22 9.69
CA ASN A 322 3.56 21.39 10.33
C ASN A 322 4.61 22.49 10.49
N SER A 323 4.15 23.73 10.62
CA SER A 323 5.00 24.89 10.92
C SER A 323 5.29 24.93 12.42
N LEU A 324 6.54 25.20 12.82
CA LEU A 324 6.94 25.35 14.23
C LEU A 324 7.41 26.77 14.51
N ARG A 325 6.87 27.40 15.56
CA ARG A 325 7.17 28.79 15.90
C ARG A 325 7.99 28.86 17.19
N LYS A 326 8.95 29.77 17.25
CA LYS A 326 9.71 30.00 18.49
C LYS A 326 8.78 30.61 19.54
N VAL A 327 8.81 30.06 20.75
CA VAL A 327 8.14 30.64 21.91
C VAL A 327 8.97 31.85 22.33
N GLY A 328 8.35 33.03 22.24
CA GLY A 328 8.96 34.32 22.58
C GLY A 328 9.29 34.49 24.05
#